data_AF-A0A6V7LB20-F1
#
_entry.id   AF-A0A6V7LB20-F1
#
_cell.length_a   1.000
_cell.length_b   1.000
_cell.length_c   1.000
_cell.angle_alpha   90.00
_cell.angle_beta   90.00
_cell.angle_gamma   90.00
#
_symmetry.space_group_name_H-M   'P 1'
#
loop_
_entity.id
_entity.type
_entity.pdbx_description
1 polymer ?
#
loop_
_entity_poly.entity_id
_entity_poly.type
_entity_poly.pdbx_seq_one_letter_code
_entity_poly.pdbx_strand_id
1 'polypeptide(L)'
;DTMDVVKQSAALCLLRLLRTAPEVVPGGEWTSRIIHLLNDQHLGVVTAAASLIDALVKRNPEEYKGCVNLAVSRLSRIVTSSYTDLQDYTYYFVPAPWLSVKLLRLLQNYTPPAEDPGVRGRLNECLETILNKAQEPPKSKKVQHSNAKNAVLFEAISLIIHNDSEPNLLVRACNQLGQFLSNRETNLRYLALESMCHLATSEFSHEAVKKHQEVVILSMKMEKDVSVRQQAVDLLYAMCDKSNAEEIVQEMLNYLETADYSIREEMVLKVAILAEKYATDYTWYVDVILNLIRIAGDYVSEEVWYRVIQIVINRDDVQGYAAKTVFEALQAPACHENMVKVGGYILGEFGNLIAGDQRSSPAVQFQLLHSKYHLCSPMTRALLLSTYIKFVNLFPEIRSQIQDVFKQDSNLRSADAELQQRASEYLQLSIIASTDVLATVLEEMPAFPERESSILAVLKKKKPGRVPENEIRESKSPAPNTNHHAEAPVAISVANVNNSSADLLGLSTPPSSQPTSNTGVLLDVLGDIYNMPNKVGATNGAQNTYNPK
;
A
#
# COMPACT_ATOMS: atom_id res chain seq x y z
N ASP A 1 3.63 54.29 -1.32
CA ASP A 1 2.39 53.51 -1.11
C ASP A 1 1.99 52.72 -2.35
N THR A 2 2.53 51.51 -2.48
CA THR A 2 1.99 50.54 -3.45
C THR A 2 0.64 50.07 -2.93
N MET A 3 -0.41 50.13 -3.76
CA MET A 3 -1.74 49.63 -3.39
C MET A 3 -1.64 48.20 -2.83
N ASP A 4 -2.37 47.89 -1.76
CA ASP A 4 -2.30 46.58 -1.09
C ASP A 4 -2.70 45.41 -2.02
N VAL A 5 -3.47 45.70 -3.08
CA VAL A 5 -3.80 44.75 -4.16
C VAL A 5 -2.56 44.35 -4.96
N VAL A 6 -1.64 45.28 -5.18
CA VAL A 6 -0.37 45.03 -5.89
C VAL A 6 0.52 44.15 -5.03
N LYS A 7 0.62 44.41 -3.71
CA LYS A 7 1.40 43.56 -2.79
C LYS A 7 0.91 42.11 -2.80
N GLN A 8 -0.42 41.90 -2.76
CA GLN A 8 -1.03 40.57 -2.83
C GLN A 8 -0.65 39.83 -4.11
N SER A 9 -0.85 40.49 -5.25
CA SER A 9 -0.59 39.91 -6.57
C SER A 9 0.91 39.65 -6.77
N ALA A 10 1.76 40.56 -6.30
CA ALA A 10 3.21 40.42 -6.37
C ALA A 10 3.72 39.25 -5.52
N ALA A 11 3.21 39.06 -4.30
CA ALA A 11 3.60 37.94 -3.43
C ALA A 11 3.24 36.59 -4.07
N LEU A 12 2.05 36.47 -4.67
CA LEU A 12 1.64 35.24 -5.36
C LEU A 12 2.35 35.04 -6.70
N CYS A 13 2.68 36.12 -7.42
CA CYS A 13 3.50 36.07 -8.62
C CYS A 13 4.90 35.56 -8.29
N LEU A 14 5.52 36.08 -7.23
CA LEU A 14 6.82 35.61 -6.76
C LEU A 14 6.76 34.13 -6.32
N LEU A 15 5.67 33.70 -5.66
CA LEU A 15 5.45 32.29 -5.33
C LEU A 15 5.37 31.41 -6.60
N ARG A 16 4.72 31.89 -7.67
CA ARG A 16 4.67 31.18 -8.94
C ARG A 16 6.06 31.08 -9.59
N LEU A 17 6.81 32.18 -9.60
CA LEU A 17 8.18 32.21 -10.10
C LEU A 17 9.09 31.25 -9.31
N LEU A 18 8.97 31.22 -7.98
CA LEU A 18 9.72 30.29 -7.12
C LEU A 18 9.45 28.83 -7.49
N ARG A 19 8.21 28.47 -7.84
CA ARG A 19 7.83 27.11 -8.23
C ARG A 19 8.25 26.76 -9.66
N THR A 20 8.37 27.73 -10.56
CA THR A 20 8.69 27.50 -11.98
C THR A 20 10.19 27.60 -12.26
N ALA A 21 10.87 28.57 -11.67
CA ALA A 21 12.29 28.85 -11.87
C ALA A 21 12.94 29.23 -10.54
N PRO A 22 13.27 28.25 -9.68
CA PRO A 22 13.82 28.49 -8.34
C PRO A 22 15.21 29.14 -8.34
N GLU A 23 15.92 29.13 -9.48
CA GLU A 23 17.24 29.72 -9.67
C GLU A 23 17.21 31.25 -9.79
N VAL A 24 16.07 31.81 -10.21
CA VAL A 24 15.90 33.25 -10.49
C VAL A 24 15.65 34.06 -9.22
N VAL A 25 15.30 33.40 -8.10
CA VAL A 25 14.97 34.08 -6.84
C VAL A 25 16.20 34.06 -5.92
N PRO A 26 16.98 35.17 -5.82
CA PRO A 26 18.05 35.26 -4.83
C PRO A 26 17.48 35.31 -3.42
N GLY A 27 18.11 34.60 -2.48
CA GLY A 27 17.77 34.64 -1.06
C GLY A 27 18.38 35.85 -0.34
N GLY A 28 17.77 36.28 0.77
CA GLY A 28 18.43 37.12 1.78
C GLY A 28 17.96 38.57 1.93
N GLU A 29 17.79 39.36 0.86
CA GLU A 29 17.58 40.82 1.01
C GLU A 29 16.14 41.24 1.33
N TRP A 30 15.16 40.41 0.95
CA TRP A 30 13.74 40.70 1.17
C TRP A 30 13.16 39.91 2.34
N THR A 31 13.92 38.98 2.93
CA THR A 31 13.43 38.03 3.95
C THR A 31 12.78 38.76 5.14
N SER A 32 13.47 39.74 5.74
CA SER A 32 12.95 40.52 6.87
C SER A 32 11.68 41.32 6.51
N ARG A 33 11.64 41.91 5.31
CA ARG A 33 10.48 42.67 4.82
C ARG A 33 9.29 41.76 4.52
N ILE A 34 9.53 40.58 3.95
CA ILE A 34 8.49 39.58 3.68
C ILE A 34 7.89 39.08 5.00
N ILE A 35 8.72 38.80 6.01
CA ILE A 35 8.23 38.42 7.35
C ILE A 35 7.38 39.54 7.96
N HIS A 36 7.79 40.81 7.81
CA HIS A 36 7.04 41.95 8.30
C HIS A 36 5.66 42.12 7.64
N LEU A 37 5.43 41.59 6.42
CA LEU A 37 4.10 41.59 5.79
C LEU A 37 3.06 40.78 6.58
N LEU A 38 3.48 39.87 7.46
CA LEU A 38 2.55 39.20 8.40
C LEU A 38 1.92 40.18 9.39
N ASN A 39 2.54 41.34 9.59
CA ASN A 39 2.04 42.40 10.45
C ASN A 39 1.21 43.49 9.75
N ASP A 40 0.96 43.36 8.45
CA ASP A 40 0.15 44.32 7.71
C ASP A 40 -1.28 44.44 8.30
N GLN A 41 -1.93 45.58 8.08
CA GLN A 41 -3.31 45.83 8.49
C GLN A 41 -4.29 45.11 7.56
N HIS A 42 -3.96 45.00 6.27
CA HIS A 42 -4.82 44.34 5.30
C HIS A 42 -4.62 42.82 5.32
N LEU A 43 -5.61 42.07 5.83
CA LEU A 43 -5.52 40.61 5.97
C LEU A 43 -5.34 39.86 4.64
N GLY A 44 -5.77 40.44 3.52
CA GLY A 44 -5.47 39.90 2.18
C GLY A 44 -3.97 39.86 1.88
N VAL A 45 -3.21 40.88 2.30
CA VAL A 45 -1.75 40.93 2.14
C VAL A 45 -1.11 39.84 3.01
N VAL A 46 -1.55 39.72 4.26
CA VAL A 46 -1.10 38.65 5.18
C VAL A 46 -1.37 37.27 4.59
N THR A 47 -2.54 37.07 3.98
CA THR A 47 -2.95 35.79 3.37
C THR A 47 -2.08 35.41 2.16
N ALA A 48 -1.67 36.39 1.35
CA ALA A 48 -0.76 36.18 0.23
C ALA A 48 0.68 35.95 0.73
N ALA A 49 1.14 36.76 1.69
CA ALA A 49 2.46 36.64 2.30
C ALA A 49 2.64 35.30 3.01
N ALA A 50 1.66 34.81 3.77
CA ALA A 50 1.71 33.51 4.44
C ALA A 50 1.92 32.35 3.46
N SER A 51 1.30 32.40 2.28
CA SER A 51 1.51 31.37 1.23
C SER A 51 2.88 31.44 0.58
N LEU A 52 3.43 32.65 0.42
CA LEU A 52 4.79 32.83 -0.08
C LEU A 52 5.81 32.32 0.96
N ILE A 53 5.63 32.69 2.23
CA ILE A 53 6.50 32.27 3.33
C ILE A 53 6.45 30.74 3.47
N ASP A 54 5.27 30.09 3.43
CA ASP A 54 5.17 28.63 3.50
C ASP A 54 6.05 27.90 2.46
N ALA A 55 6.13 28.43 1.23
CA ALA A 55 6.97 27.85 0.19
C ALA A 55 8.46 28.13 0.38
N LEU A 56 8.81 29.30 0.93
CA LEU A 56 10.19 29.69 1.20
C LEU A 56 10.78 28.94 2.40
N VAL A 57 9.97 28.73 3.45
CA VAL A 57 10.37 28.00 4.67
C VAL A 57 10.77 26.56 4.33
N LYS A 58 10.06 25.90 3.42
CA LYS A 58 10.39 24.54 2.97
C LYS A 58 11.77 24.43 2.30
N ARG A 59 12.33 25.54 1.82
CA ARG A 59 13.67 25.59 1.21
C ARG A 59 14.72 26.04 2.23
N ASN A 60 14.45 27.14 2.94
CA ASN A 60 15.36 27.74 3.91
C ASN A 60 14.62 27.98 5.26
N PRO A 61 14.57 27.00 6.17
CA PRO A 61 13.86 27.15 7.45
C PRO A 61 14.48 28.23 8.36
N GLU A 62 15.82 28.31 8.42
CA GLU A 62 16.54 29.18 9.36
C GLU A 62 16.31 30.68 9.12
N GLU A 63 16.27 31.12 7.85
CA GLU A 63 16.11 32.55 7.52
C GLU A 63 14.73 33.10 7.91
N TYR A 64 13.70 32.25 7.90
CA TYR A 64 12.31 32.66 8.09
C TYR A 64 11.79 32.43 9.51
N LYS A 65 12.63 31.96 10.44
CA LYS A 65 12.26 31.64 11.84
C LYS A 65 11.51 32.76 12.57
N GLY A 66 11.85 34.03 12.26
CA GLY A 66 11.15 35.21 12.80
C GLY A 66 9.65 35.28 12.46
N CYS A 67 9.17 34.50 11.50
CA CYS A 67 7.74 34.43 11.16
C CYS A 67 6.91 33.71 12.22
N VAL A 68 7.49 32.80 13.02
CA VAL A 68 6.76 31.98 14.00
C VAL A 68 6.09 32.84 15.06
N ASN A 69 6.83 33.74 15.72
CA ASN A 69 6.28 34.61 16.76
C ASN A 69 5.19 35.55 16.20
N LEU A 70 5.38 36.07 14.98
CA LEU A 70 4.38 36.91 14.33
C LEU A 70 3.12 36.12 13.95
N ALA A 71 3.28 34.91 13.42
CA ALA A 71 2.17 34.03 13.06
C ALA A 71 1.35 33.64 14.30
N VAL A 72 1.99 33.24 15.40
CA VAL A 72 1.32 32.91 16.67
C VAL A 72 0.59 34.13 17.24
N SER A 73 1.24 35.29 17.26
CA SER A 73 0.62 36.53 17.77
C SER A 73 -0.58 36.95 16.92
N ARG A 74 -0.50 36.78 15.60
CA ARG A 74 -1.60 37.08 14.68
C ARG A 74 -2.74 36.08 14.84
N LEU A 75 -2.44 34.79 14.91
CA LEU A 75 -3.43 33.74 15.12
C LEU A 75 -4.18 33.95 16.44
N SER A 76 -3.46 34.22 17.53
CA SER A 76 -4.04 34.56 18.85
C SER A 76 -5.02 35.74 18.75
N ARG A 77 -4.64 36.82 18.06
CA ARG A 77 -5.53 37.97 17.83
C ARG A 77 -6.77 37.61 17.01
N ILE A 78 -6.61 36.78 15.97
CA ILE A 78 -7.74 36.34 15.13
C ILE A 78 -8.70 35.46 15.93
N VAL A 79 -8.19 34.48 16.69
CA VAL A 79 -9.06 33.59 17.46
C VAL A 79 -9.73 34.29 18.63
N THR A 80 -9.12 35.31 19.24
CA THR A 80 -9.75 36.07 20.33
C THR A 80 -10.66 37.19 19.84
N SER A 81 -10.51 37.62 18.59
CA SER A 81 -11.32 38.71 18.02
C SER A 81 -12.82 38.43 18.05
N SER A 82 -13.58 39.50 18.25
CA SER A 82 -15.03 39.48 18.14
C SER A 82 -15.46 39.63 16.67
N TYR A 83 -16.69 39.21 16.35
CA TYR A 83 -17.24 39.27 14.99
C TYR A 83 -17.37 40.71 14.45
N THR A 84 -17.29 41.73 15.33
CA THR A 84 -17.32 43.15 15.00
C THR A 84 -15.98 43.69 14.50
N ASP A 85 -14.87 43.03 14.82
CA ASP A 85 -13.52 43.58 14.64
C ASP A 85 -12.98 43.33 13.23
N LEU A 86 -13.48 42.28 12.56
CA LEU A 86 -12.98 41.78 11.26
C LEU A 86 -14.14 41.63 10.26
N GLN A 87 -14.97 42.66 10.08
CA GLN A 87 -16.22 42.57 9.31
C GLN A 87 -16.01 42.06 7.88
N ASP A 88 -15.01 42.57 7.17
CA ASP A 88 -14.72 42.20 5.78
C ASP A 88 -14.20 40.77 5.61
N TYR A 89 -13.60 40.22 6.67
CA TYR A 89 -12.93 38.91 6.66
C TYR A 89 -13.65 37.86 7.53
N THR A 90 -14.81 38.20 8.09
CA THR A 90 -15.64 37.28 8.85
C THR A 90 -16.54 36.51 7.90
N TYR A 91 -16.32 35.20 7.81
CA TYR A 91 -17.12 34.31 6.98
C TYR A 91 -18.10 33.53 7.86
N TYR A 92 -19.40 33.81 7.74
CA TYR A 92 -20.46 33.11 8.49
C TYR A 92 -20.16 33.00 10.00
N PHE A 93 -19.86 34.13 10.66
CA PHE A 93 -19.49 34.20 12.09
C PHE A 93 -18.18 33.52 12.49
N VAL A 94 -17.35 33.12 11.52
CA VAL A 94 -15.98 32.62 11.76
C VAL A 94 -14.98 33.68 11.31
N PRO A 95 -14.09 34.17 12.20
CA PRO A 95 -13.10 35.19 11.85
C PRO A 95 -11.99 34.59 10.98
N ALA A 96 -11.83 35.10 9.77
CA ALA A 96 -10.73 34.79 8.85
C ALA A 96 -10.31 33.29 8.79
N PRO A 97 -11.22 32.36 8.44
CA PRO A 97 -10.94 30.93 8.51
C PRO A 97 -9.76 30.50 7.63
N TRP A 98 -9.69 30.96 6.38
CA TRP A 98 -8.60 30.60 5.46
C TRP A 98 -7.24 31.13 5.88
N LEU A 99 -7.19 32.31 6.51
CA LEU A 99 -5.95 32.84 7.05
C LEU A 99 -5.50 32.02 8.26
N SER A 100 -6.43 31.68 9.16
CA SER A 100 -6.14 30.80 10.31
C SER A 100 -5.56 29.46 9.87
N VAL A 101 -6.16 28.80 8.87
CA VAL A 101 -5.64 27.54 8.28
C VAL A 101 -4.23 27.74 7.72
N LYS A 102 -3.99 28.80 6.94
CA LYS A 102 -2.66 29.06 6.38
C LYS A 102 -1.59 29.33 7.45
N LEU A 103 -1.95 30.04 8.52
CA LEU A 103 -1.04 30.30 9.63
C LEU A 103 -0.72 29.01 10.39
N LEU A 104 -1.73 28.18 10.67
CA LEU A 104 -1.53 26.86 11.31
C LEU A 104 -0.64 25.95 10.46
N ARG A 105 -0.87 25.92 9.14
CA ARG A 105 -0.05 25.16 8.20
C ARG A 105 1.39 25.67 8.10
N LEU A 106 1.59 26.99 8.15
CA LEU A 106 2.92 27.58 8.21
C LEU A 106 3.66 27.15 9.48
N LEU A 107 2.96 27.06 10.61
CA LEU A 107 3.53 26.61 11.88
C LEU A 107 3.93 25.13 11.86
N GLN A 108 3.27 24.28 11.05
CA GLN A 108 3.65 22.87 10.91
C GLN A 108 5.02 22.66 10.24
N ASN A 109 5.54 23.64 9.51
CA ASN A 109 6.87 23.50 8.90
C ASN A 109 8.01 23.66 9.92
N TYR A 110 7.71 24.11 11.14
CA TYR A 110 8.68 24.30 12.20
C TYR A 110 8.43 23.27 13.31
N THR A 111 9.50 22.63 13.75
CA THR A 111 9.51 21.90 15.03
C THR A 111 9.12 22.87 16.16
N PRO A 112 8.44 22.41 17.22
CA PRO A 112 8.03 23.22 18.37
C PRO A 112 9.09 24.27 18.72
N PRO A 113 8.73 25.56 18.89
CA PRO A 113 9.69 26.59 19.22
C PRO A 113 10.26 26.35 20.61
N ALA A 114 11.31 25.53 20.68
CA ALA A 114 12.10 25.25 21.89
C ALA A 114 12.81 26.51 22.41
N GLU A 115 12.89 27.54 21.57
CA GLU A 115 13.68 28.73 21.82
C GLU A 115 12.93 29.82 22.61
N ASP A 116 11.59 29.80 22.64
CA ASP A 116 10.78 30.81 23.34
C ASP A 116 9.57 30.20 24.09
N PRO A 117 9.70 29.93 25.41
CA PRO A 117 8.60 29.42 26.23
C PRO A 117 7.33 30.29 26.19
N GLY A 118 7.48 31.61 26.03
CA GLY A 118 6.35 32.54 25.94
C GLY A 118 5.59 32.51 24.62
N VAL A 119 6.21 32.07 23.52
CA VAL A 119 5.53 31.86 22.23
C VAL A 119 4.78 30.53 22.26
N ARG A 120 5.41 29.49 22.84
CA ARG A 120 4.79 28.18 23.04
C ARG A 120 3.54 28.25 23.91
N GLY A 121 3.59 28.98 25.04
CA GLY A 121 2.42 29.19 25.90
C GLY A 121 1.26 29.84 25.16
N ARG A 122 1.52 30.92 24.42
CA ARG A 122 0.49 31.60 23.60
C ARG A 122 -0.08 30.71 22.49
N LEU A 123 0.75 29.88 21.86
CA LEU A 123 0.27 28.91 20.86
C LEU A 123 -0.64 27.86 21.51
N ASN A 124 -0.26 27.31 22.67
CA ASN A 124 -1.08 26.35 23.39
C ASN A 124 -2.42 26.94 23.82
N GLU A 125 -2.44 28.14 24.40
CA GLU A 125 -3.68 28.86 24.75
C GLU A 125 -4.57 29.10 23.52
N CYS A 126 -3.95 29.43 22.37
CA CYS A 126 -4.65 29.61 21.11
C CYS A 126 -5.30 28.30 20.63
N LEU A 127 -4.57 27.19 20.70
CA LEU A 127 -5.07 25.85 20.33
C LEU A 127 -6.20 25.41 21.27
N GLU A 128 -6.05 25.63 22.59
CA GLU A 128 -7.13 25.38 23.56
C GLU A 128 -8.36 26.20 23.25
N THR A 129 -8.20 27.48 22.89
CA THR A 129 -9.32 28.35 22.50
C THR A 129 -10.03 27.83 21.24
N ILE A 130 -9.28 27.34 20.24
CA ILE A 130 -9.85 26.74 19.03
C ILE A 130 -10.66 25.47 19.39
N LEU A 131 -10.12 24.61 20.25
CA LEU A 131 -10.80 23.40 20.73
C LEU A 131 -12.07 23.74 21.52
N ASN A 132 -12.04 24.74 22.40
CA ASN A 132 -13.21 25.18 23.17
C ASN A 132 -14.32 25.70 22.23
N LYS A 133 -13.96 26.50 21.21
CA LYS A 133 -14.91 26.98 20.19
C LYS A 133 -15.51 25.86 19.34
N ALA A 134 -14.82 24.73 19.20
CA ALA A 134 -15.39 23.56 18.52
C ALA A 134 -16.56 22.97 19.30
N GLN A 135 -16.44 22.90 20.63
CA GLN A 135 -17.45 22.37 21.55
C GLN A 135 -18.64 23.32 21.78
N GLU A 136 -18.43 24.63 21.58
CA GLU A 136 -19.53 25.60 21.64
C GLU A 136 -20.64 25.29 20.62
N PRO A 137 -21.92 25.49 21.00
CA PRO A 137 -23.05 25.27 20.10
C PRO A 137 -22.92 26.18 18.87
N PRO A 138 -23.28 25.67 17.68
CA PRO A 138 -23.11 26.42 16.44
C PRO A 138 -23.96 27.71 16.47
N LYS A 139 -23.31 28.85 16.18
CA LYS A 139 -23.98 30.16 16.12
C LYS A 139 -24.92 30.28 14.93
N SER A 140 -24.71 29.44 13.90
CA SER A 140 -25.56 29.34 12.73
C SER A 140 -25.79 27.88 12.35
N LYS A 141 -27.01 27.54 11.95
CA LYS A 141 -27.38 26.22 11.43
C LYS A 141 -26.92 25.99 9.98
N LYS A 142 -26.34 26.99 9.32
CA LYS A 142 -25.88 26.88 7.94
C LYS A 142 -24.60 26.03 7.87
N VAL A 143 -24.55 25.09 6.93
CA VAL A 143 -23.41 24.18 6.74
C VAL A 143 -22.08 24.93 6.50
N GLN A 144 -22.12 26.11 5.87
CA GLN A 144 -20.93 26.94 5.63
C GLN A 144 -20.24 27.37 6.94
N HIS A 145 -21.01 27.65 8.00
CA HIS A 145 -20.46 27.98 9.32
C HIS A 145 -19.73 26.77 9.92
N SER A 146 -20.36 25.60 9.88
CA SER A 146 -19.78 24.33 10.38
C SER A 146 -18.48 24.01 9.63
N ASN A 147 -18.50 24.03 8.30
CA ASN A 147 -17.35 23.70 7.47
C ASN A 147 -16.17 24.66 7.70
N ALA A 148 -16.43 25.97 7.76
CA ALA A 148 -15.39 26.96 8.01
C ALA A 148 -14.77 26.82 9.41
N LYS A 149 -15.60 26.55 10.43
CA LYS A 149 -15.14 26.28 11.80
C LYS A 149 -14.29 25.01 11.86
N ASN A 150 -14.78 23.93 11.24
CA ASN A 150 -14.12 22.63 11.26
C ASN A 150 -12.82 22.63 10.44
N ALA A 151 -12.72 23.41 9.36
CA ALA A 151 -11.47 23.55 8.61
C ALA A 151 -10.33 24.10 9.48
N VAL A 152 -10.60 25.11 10.31
CA VAL A 152 -9.61 25.65 11.26
C VAL A 152 -9.29 24.62 12.34
N LEU A 153 -10.29 23.90 12.83
CA LEU A 153 -10.12 22.85 13.84
C LEU A 153 -9.25 21.68 13.34
N PHE A 154 -9.51 21.15 12.15
CA PHE A 154 -8.72 20.05 11.60
C PHE A 154 -7.26 20.46 11.40
N GLU A 155 -7.00 21.65 10.87
CA GLU A 155 -5.62 22.13 10.72
C GLU A 155 -4.92 22.35 12.07
N ALA A 156 -5.67 22.77 13.10
CA ALA A 156 -5.16 22.89 14.47
C ALA A 156 -4.83 21.51 15.06
N ILE A 157 -5.68 20.51 14.83
CA ILE A 157 -5.43 19.12 15.23
C ILE A 157 -4.21 18.56 14.50
N SER A 158 -4.06 18.80 13.19
CA SER A 158 -2.86 18.40 12.44
C SER A 158 -1.59 19.03 13.01
N LEU A 159 -1.62 20.29 13.42
CA LEU A 159 -0.49 20.93 14.10
C LEU A 159 -0.21 20.29 15.47
N ILE A 160 -1.24 19.99 16.27
CA ILE A 160 -1.08 19.30 17.56
C ILE A 160 -0.41 17.93 17.36
N ILE A 161 -0.85 17.16 16.36
CA ILE A 161 -0.29 15.84 16.01
C ILE A 161 1.17 15.97 15.56
N HIS A 162 1.48 16.93 14.68
CA HIS A 162 2.85 17.13 14.20
C HIS A 162 3.83 17.52 15.31
N ASN A 163 3.35 18.30 16.28
CA ASN A 163 4.16 18.82 17.36
C ASN A 163 4.44 17.78 18.47
N ASP A 164 3.52 16.83 18.68
CA ASP A 164 3.60 15.70 19.62
C ASP A 164 4.19 15.99 21.02
N SER A 165 4.05 17.23 21.52
CA SER A 165 4.72 17.69 22.75
C SER A 165 3.82 17.75 23.98
N GLU A 166 2.51 17.96 23.80
CA GLU A 166 1.57 18.28 24.89
C GLU A 166 0.43 17.24 24.93
N PRO A 167 0.49 16.26 25.84
CA PRO A 167 -0.45 15.13 25.86
C PRO A 167 -1.89 15.56 26.15
N ASN A 168 -2.11 16.62 26.93
CA ASN A 168 -3.46 17.13 27.21
C ASN A 168 -4.18 17.60 25.92
N LEU A 169 -3.45 18.27 25.01
CA LEU A 169 -4.01 18.72 23.74
C LEU A 169 -4.30 17.53 22.82
N LEU A 170 -3.41 16.53 22.77
CA LEU A 170 -3.60 15.31 22.00
C LEU A 170 -4.84 14.53 22.44
N VAL A 171 -5.04 14.36 23.75
CA VAL A 171 -6.23 13.67 24.31
C VAL A 171 -7.51 14.46 23.99
N ARG A 172 -7.49 15.80 24.13
CA ARG A 172 -8.65 16.63 23.77
C ARG A 172 -8.97 16.55 22.28
N ALA A 173 -7.95 16.59 21.42
CA ALA A 173 -8.11 16.40 19.98
C ALA A 173 -8.72 15.03 19.67
N CYS A 174 -8.23 13.95 20.30
CA CYS A 174 -8.77 12.61 20.16
C CYS A 174 -10.27 12.55 20.49
N ASN A 175 -10.65 13.08 21.66
CA ASN A 175 -12.04 13.10 22.10
C ASN A 175 -12.93 13.90 21.14
N GLN A 176 -12.43 15.01 20.60
CA GLN A 176 -13.16 15.83 19.63
C GLN A 176 -13.35 15.10 18.30
N LEU A 177 -12.33 14.40 17.80
CA LEU A 177 -12.43 13.54 16.62
C LEU A 177 -13.41 12.38 16.87
N GLY A 178 -13.41 11.80 18.07
CA GLY A 178 -14.31 10.71 18.45
C GLY A 178 -15.79 11.11 18.36
N GLN A 179 -16.12 12.33 18.75
CA GLN A 179 -17.45 12.89 18.56
C GLN A 179 -17.82 13.06 17.07
N PHE A 180 -16.85 13.37 16.20
CA PHE A 180 -17.11 13.51 14.76
C PHE A 180 -17.37 12.18 14.06
N LEU A 181 -16.89 11.06 14.59
CA LEU A 181 -17.19 9.72 14.04
C LEU A 181 -18.68 9.38 14.10
N SER A 182 -19.39 9.85 15.13
CA SER A 182 -20.84 9.65 15.28
C SER A 182 -21.67 10.74 14.61
N ASN A 183 -21.05 11.67 13.88
CA ASN A 183 -21.77 12.77 13.23
C ASN A 183 -22.54 12.28 11.99
N ARG A 184 -23.62 12.99 11.65
CA ARG A 184 -24.47 12.69 10.48
C ARG A 184 -23.78 13.01 9.15
N GLU A 185 -22.80 13.91 9.17
CA GLU A 185 -22.09 14.35 7.96
C GLU A 185 -20.95 13.37 7.59
N THR A 186 -21.06 12.74 6.42
CA THR A 186 -20.07 11.79 5.91
C THR A 186 -18.68 12.41 5.78
N ASN A 187 -18.57 13.66 5.33
CA ASN A 187 -17.30 14.36 5.17
C ASN A 187 -16.55 14.53 6.50
N LEU A 188 -17.26 14.80 7.59
CA LEU A 188 -16.65 14.95 8.91
C LEU A 188 -16.16 13.61 9.45
N ARG A 189 -16.92 12.53 9.22
CA ARG A 189 -16.49 11.17 9.57
C ARG A 189 -15.23 10.76 8.82
N TYR A 190 -15.17 11.03 7.52
CA TYR A 190 -13.99 10.77 6.70
C TYR A 190 -12.75 11.49 7.24
N LEU A 191 -12.82 12.81 7.42
CA LEU A 191 -11.70 13.61 7.93
C LEU A 191 -11.30 13.23 9.36
N ALA A 192 -12.27 12.83 10.19
CA ALA A 192 -12.00 12.37 11.54
C ALA A 192 -11.22 11.06 11.55
N LEU A 193 -11.61 10.08 10.73
CA LEU A 193 -10.88 8.82 10.58
C LEU A 193 -9.46 9.05 10.02
N GLU A 194 -9.31 9.95 9.04
CA GLU A 194 -8.00 10.33 8.49
C GLU A 194 -7.09 10.95 9.56
N SER A 195 -7.59 11.94 10.30
CA SER A 195 -6.83 12.61 11.36
C SER A 195 -6.51 11.68 12.52
N MET A 196 -7.43 10.77 12.88
CA MET A 196 -7.19 9.76 13.91
C MET A 196 -6.12 8.76 13.50
N CYS A 197 -5.99 8.43 12.21
CA CYS A 197 -4.95 7.52 11.73
C CYS A 197 -3.55 8.11 11.98
N HIS A 198 -3.38 9.42 11.79
CA HIS A 198 -2.15 10.12 12.16
C HIS A 198 -1.96 10.22 13.68
N LEU A 199 -3.04 10.34 14.44
CA LEU A 199 -2.98 10.37 15.90
C LEU A 199 -2.63 9.00 16.51
N ALA A 200 -2.98 7.90 15.84
CA ALA A 200 -2.71 6.54 16.28
C ALA A 200 -1.21 6.17 16.22
N THR A 201 -0.42 6.88 15.41
CA THR A 201 1.04 6.68 15.33
C THR A 201 1.82 7.35 16.46
N SER A 202 1.21 8.28 17.20
CA SER A 202 1.83 8.89 18.39
C SER A 202 1.64 8.00 19.61
N GLU A 203 2.71 7.86 20.42
CA GLU A 203 2.71 7.02 21.63
C GLU A 203 1.80 7.59 22.72
N PHE A 204 1.73 8.92 22.87
CA PHE A 204 0.98 9.57 23.96
C PHE A 204 -0.54 9.51 23.77
N SER A 205 -1.02 9.47 22.52
CA SER A 205 -2.45 9.43 22.20
C SER A 205 -2.99 8.03 21.91
N HIS A 206 -2.12 7.03 21.81
CA HIS A 206 -2.51 5.69 21.39
C HIS A 206 -3.60 5.07 22.27
N GLU A 207 -3.53 5.22 23.60
CA GLU A 207 -4.57 4.77 24.53
C GLU A 207 -5.90 5.53 24.37
N ALA A 208 -5.85 6.82 24.04
CA ALA A 208 -7.06 7.62 23.85
C ALA A 208 -7.80 7.19 22.57
N VAL A 209 -7.07 6.88 21.50
CA VAL A 209 -7.66 6.39 20.23
C VAL A 209 -8.35 5.04 20.44
N LYS A 210 -7.77 4.14 21.25
CA LYS A 210 -8.37 2.83 21.58
C LYS A 210 -9.75 2.91 22.22
N LYS A 211 -10.02 3.94 23.02
CA LYS A 211 -11.37 4.13 23.62
C LYS A 211 -12.47 4.30 22.59
N HIS A 212 -12.14 4.67 21.35
CA HIS A 212 -13.07 4.81 20.25
C HIS A 212 -13.12 3.60 19.31
N GLN A 213 -12.43 2.49 19.63
CA GLN A 213 -12.37 1.28 18.80
C GLN A 213 -13.76 0.79 18.37
N GLU A 214 -14.71 0.65 19.30
CA GLU A 214 -16.07 0.19 19.00
C GLU A 214 -16.77 1.08 17.96
N VAL A 215 -16.57 2.40 18.03
CA VAL A 215 -17.16 3.37 17.09
C VAL A 215 -16.51 3.26 15.71
N VAL A 216 -15.21 2.97 15.65
CA VAL A 216 -14.48 2.73 14.39
C VAL A 216 -14.93 1.42 13.74
N ILE A 217 -15.08 0.34 14.51
CA ILE A 217 -15.62 -0.95 14.03
C ILE A 217 -17.04 -0.75 13.49
N LEU A 218 -17.88 0.02 14.20
CA LEU A 218 -19.23 0.35 13.73
C LEU A 218 -19.20 1.12 12.41
N SER A 219 -18.26 2.06 12.27
CA SER A 219 -18.07 2.85 11.05
C SER A 219 -17.64 1.97 9.88
N MET A 220 -16.77 0.98 10.11
CA MET A 220 -16.40 0.01 9.07
C MET A 220 -17.62 -0.79 8.57
N LYS A 221 -18.51 -1.21 9.47
CA LYS A 221 -19.66 -2.07 9.15
C LYS A 221 -20.85 -1.33 8.53
N MET A 222 -21.17 -0.14 9.05
CA MET A 222 -22.44 0.55 8.73
C MET A 222 -22.32 1.65 7.67
N GLU A 223 -21.11 2.09 7.34
CA GLU A 223 -20.92 3.17 6.37
C GLU A 223 -21.24 2.73 4.94
N LYS A 224 -21.97 3.58 4.22
CA LYS A 224 -22.32 3.32 2.81
C LYS A 224 -21.15 3.60 1.88
N ASP A 225 -20.34 4.60 2.21
CA ASP A 225 -19.23 5.04 1.38
C ASP A 225 -18.03 4.10 1.52
N VAL A 226 -17.49 3.66 0.38
CA VAL A 226 -16.33 2.75 0.32
C VAL A 226 -15.07 3.41 0.89
N SER A 227 -14.84 4.69 0.59
CA SER A 227 -13.66 5.44 1.02
C SER A 227 -13.64 5.62 2.54
N VAL A 228 -14.79 5.88 3.15
CA VAL A 228 -14.91 5.95 4.63
C VAL A 228 -14.61 4.59 5.26
N ARG A 229 -15.11 3.49 4.66
CA ARG A 229 -14.82 2.13 5.13
C ARG A 229 -13.33 1.79 5.01
N GLN A 230 -12.68 2.18 3.92
CA GLN A 230 -11.23 2.03 3.75
C GLN A 230 -10.46 2.78 4.85
N GLN A 231 -10.84 4.03 5.13
CA GLN A 231 -10.19 4.82 6.17
C GLN A 231 -10.39 4.23 7.58
N ALA A 232 -11.55 3.62 7.85
CA ALA A 232 -11.79 2.90 9.11
C ALA A 232 -10.88 1.67 9.24
N VAL A 233 -10.71 0.90 8.16
CA VAL A 233 -9.79 -0.25 8.09
C VAL A 233 -8.33 0.20 8.32
N ASP A 234 -7.93 1.32 7.73
CA ASP A 234 -6.61 1.93 7.97
C ASP A 234 -6.38 2.33 9.42
N LEU A 235 -7.40 2.94 10.05
CA LEU A 235 -7.33 3.32 11.45
C LEU A 235 -7.25 2.08 12.36
N LEU A 236 -8.06 1.05 12.10
CA LEU A 236 -7.99 -0.23 12.84
C LEU A 236 -6.60 -0.87 12.73
N TYR A 237 -6.00 -0.85 11.54
CA TYR A 237 -4.64 -1.32 11.35
C TYR A 237 -3.61 -0.50 12.13
N ALA A 238 -3.74 0.83 12.16
CA ALA A 238 -2.82 1.71 12.86
C ALA A 238 -2.94 1.64 14.41
N MET A 239 -4.14 1.45 14.93
CA MET A 239 -4.41 1.36 16.37
C MET A 239 -4.24 -0.05 16.96
N CYS A 240 -3.96 -1.04 16.11
CA CYS A 240 -3.81 -2.42 16.52
C CYS A 240 -2.52 -2.62 17.33
N ASP A 241 -2.66 -3.27 18.48
CA ASP A 241 -1.61 -3.70 19.38
C ASP A 241 -1.82 -5.17 19.80
N LYS A 242 -0.96 -5.69 20.69
CA LYS A 242 -1.05 -7.07 21.17
C LYS A 242 -2.31 -7.35 21.99
N SER A 243 -2.95 -6.33 22.57
CA SER A 243 -4.11 -6.51 23.46
C SER A 243 -5.43 -6.59 22.69
N ASN A 244 -5.53 -5.89 21.56
CA ASN A 244 -6.75 -5.80 20.76
C ASN A 244 -6.68 -6.55 19.41
N ALA A 245 -5.53 -7.14 19.06
CA ALA A 245 -5.33 -7.81 17.78
C ALA A 245 -6.38 -8.89 17.47
N GLU A 246 -6.71 -9.74 18.45
CA GLU A 246 -7.67 -10.83 18.25
C GLU A 246 -9.06 -10.30 17.87
N GLU A 247 -9.54 -9.29 18.60
CA GLU A 247 -10.85 -8.66 18.36
C GLU A 247 -10.88 -7.93 17.00
N ILE A 248 -9.85 -7.14 16.70
CA ILE A 248 -9.78 -6.38 15.43
C ILE A 248 -9.72 -7.34 14.24
N VAL A 249 -8.88 -8.37 14.30
CA VAL A 249 -8.74 -9.35 13.21
C VAL A 249 -10.04 -10.11 13.01
N GLN A 250 -10.71 -10.53 14.09
CA GLN A 250 -12.00 -11.22 14.00
C GLN A 250 -13.05 -10.34 13.32
N GLU A 251 -13.11 -9.05 13.67
CA GLU A 251 -14.07 -8.13 13.05
C GLU A 251 -13.73 -7.77 11.59
N MET A 252 -12.44 -7.69 11.25
CA MET A 252 -11.98 -7.56 9.87
C MET A 252 -12.35 -8.79 9.03
N LEU A 253 -12.22 -10.00 9.58
CA LEU A 253 -12.63 -11.24 8.91
C LEU A 253 -14.15 -11.30 8.70
N ASN A 254 -14.94 -10.95 9.71
CA ASN A 254 -16.41 -10.88 9.58
C ASN A 254 -16.84 -9.88 8.49
N TYR A 255 -16.18 -8.72 8.43
CA TYR A 255 -16.46 -7.73 7.40
C TYR A 255 -16.03 -8.20 6.01
N LEU A 256 -14.94 -8.96 5.90
CA LEU A 256 -14.41 -9.47 4.62
C LEU A 256 -15.44 -10.29 3.83
N GLU A 257 -16.33 -11.02 4.51
CA GLU A 257 -17.39 -11.81 3.86
C GLU A 257 -18.36 -10.94 3.05
N THR A 258 -18.64 -9.72 3.53
CA THR A 258 -19.60 -8.78 2.92
C THR A 258 -18.93 -7.61 2.19
N ALA A 259 -17.60 -7.50 2.29
CA ALA A 259 -16.85 -6.38 1.73
C ALA A 259 -16.83 -6.38 0.19
N ASP A 260 -16.72 -5.18 -0.39
CA ASP A 260 -16.57 -4.97 -1.83
C ASP A 260 -15.22 -5.47 -2.34
N TYR A 261 -15.20 -6.03 -3.55
CA TYR A 261 -14.00 -6.64 -4.16
C TYR A 261 -12.78 -5.72 -4.23
N SER A 262 -12.97 -4.40 -4.36
CA SER A 262 -11.87 -3.43 -4.44
C SER A 262 -11.09 -3.26 -3.14
N ILE A 263 -11.69 -3.57 -1.99
CA ILE A 263 -11.07 -3.40 -0.66
C ILE A 263 -10.46 -4.71 -0.16
N ARG A 264 -10.97 -5.86 -0.64
CA ARG A 264 -10.59 -7.20 -0.14
C ARG A 264 -9.09 -7.44 -0.21
N GLU A 265 -8.45 -7.10 -1.33
CA GLU A 265 -7.01 -7.37 -1.51
C GLU A 265 -6.15 -6.62 -0.48
N GLU A 266 -6.42 -5.35 -0.24
CA GLU A 266 -5.68 -4.56 0.74
C GLU A 266 -5.99 -5.02 2.18
N MET A 267 -7.24 -5.38 2.46
CA MET A 267 -7.64 -5.86 3.78
C MET A 267 -7.05 -7.22 4.11
N VAL A 268 -7.02 -8.16 3.15
CA VAL A 268 -6.38 -9.48 3.29
C VAL A 268 -4.90 -9.30 3.65
N LEU A 269 -4.21 -8.39 2.98
CA LEU A 269 -2.81 -8.11 3.27
C LEU A 269 -2.62 -7.52 4.68
N LYS A 270 -3.46 -6.57 5.09
CA LYS A 270 -3.40 -5.99 6.45
C LYS A 270 -3.69 -7.04 7.52
N VAL A 271 -4.72 -7.88 7.35
CA VAL A 271 -5.05 -8.97 8.28
C VAL A 271 -3.89 -9.94 8.42
N ALA A 272 -3.26 -10.34 7.32
CA ALA A 272 -2.10 -11.23 7.34
C ALA A 272 -0.91 -10.62 8.12
N ILE A 273 -0.64 -9.33 7.93
CA ILE A 273 0.43 -8.61 8.65
C ILE A 273 0.12 -8.49 10.13
N LEU A 274 -1.12 -8.15 10.51
CA LEU A 274 -1.52 -8.02 11.90
C LEU A 274 -1.44 -9.37 12.63
N ALA A 275 -1.91 -10.44 11.98
CA ALA A 275 -1.83 -11.78 12.51
C ALA A 275 -0.37 -12.20 12.73
N GLU A 276 0.52 -11.99 11.77
CA GLU A 276 1.95 -12.32 11.93
C GLU A 276 2.62 -11.49 13.03
N LYS A 277 2.36 -10.18 13.08
CA LYS A 277 3.05 -9.26 13.99
C LYS A 277 2.63 -9.43 15.45
N TYR A 278 1.36 -9.70 15.69
CA TYR A 278 0.78 -9.72 17.02
C TYR A 278 0.39 -11.10 17.54
N ALA A 279 0.68 -12.17 16.80
CA ALA A 279 0.50 -13.53 17.28
C ALA A 279 1.30 -13.79 18.57
N THR A 280 0.58 -14.07 19.65
CA THR A 280 1.10 -14.64 20.90
C THR A 280 1.06 -16.17 20.84
N ASP A 281 -0.04 -16.70 20.28
CA ASP A 281 -0.25 -18.10 19.99
C ASP A 281 -0.28 -18.33 18.46
N TYR A 282 0.51 -19.30 18.00
CA TYR A 282 0.59 -19.65 16.59
C TYR A 282 -0.57 -20.53 16.14
N THR A 283 -1.31 -21.17 17.05
CA THR A 283 -2.57 -21.86 16.70
C THR A 283 -3.61 -20.87 16.21
N TRP A 284 -3.75 -19.75 16.92
CA TRP A 284 -4.59 -18.61 16.50
C TRP A 284 -4.15 -18.04 15.14
N TYR A 285 -2.84 -17.89 14.91
CA TYR A 285 -2.34 -17.44 13.61
C TYR A 285 -2.75 -18.38 12.47
N VAL A 286 -2.62 -19.70 12.66
CA VAL A 286 -3.04 -20.70 11.66
C VAL A 286 -4.53 -20.58 11.38
N ASP A 287 -5.37 -20.47 12.42
CA ASP A 287 -6.82 -20.31 12.27
C ASP A 287 -7.21 -19.06 11.50
N VAL A 288 -6.56 -17.93 11.78
CA VAL A 288 -6.80 -16.66 11.08
C VAL A 288 -6.46 -16.79 9.60
N ILE A 289 -5.28 -17.33 9.26
CA ILE A 289 -4.84 -17.45 7.87
C ILE A 289 -5.69 -18.47 7.10
N LEU A 290 -6.06 -19.60 7.71
CA LEU A 290 -6.93 -20.58 7.06
C LEU A 290 -8.34 -20.02 6.83
N ASN A 291 -8.90 -19.26 7.79
CA ASN A 291 -10.16 -18.55 7.58
C ASN A 291 -10.04 -17.47 6.49
N LEU A 292 -8.91 -16.77 6.42
CA LEU A 292 -8.64 -15.78 5.38
C LEU A 292 -8.65 -16.40 3.98
N ILE A 293 -8.00 -17.56 3.82
CA ILE A 293 -7.99 -18.33 2.56
C ILE A 293 -9.38 -18.90 2.25
N ARG A 294 -10.15 -19.30 3.27
CA ARG A 294 -11.52 -19.81 3.10
C ARG A 294 -12.49 -18.74 2.59
N ILE A 295 -12.39 -17.50 3.08
CA ILE A 295 -13.32 -16.41 2.75
C ILE A 295 -12.90 -15.68 1.46
N ALA A 296 -11.61 -15.39 1.30
CA ALA A 296 -11.10 -14.51 0.25
C ALA A 296 -9.89 -15.11 -0.48
N GLY A 297 -9.90 -16.42 -0.72
CA GLY A 297 -8.76 -17.16 -1.29
C GLY A 297 -8.20 -16.58 -2.59
N ASP A 298 -9.03 -15.97 -3.43
CA ASP A 298 -8.63 -15.41 -4.73
C ASP A 298 -7.77 -14.12 -4.59
N TYR A 299 -7.91 -13.41 -3.46
CA TYR A 299 -7.19 -12.18 -3.16
C TYR A 299 -5.94 -12.40 -2.29
N VAL A 300 -5.71 -13.65 -1.86
CA VAL A 300 -4.54 -14.00 -1.06
C VAL A 300 -3.32 -14.05 -1.98
N SER A 301 -2.36 -13.14 -1.72
CA SER A 301 -1.07 -13.13 -2.42
C SER A 301 -0.24 -14.36 -2.09
N GLU A 302 0.65 -14.78 -3.00
CA GLU A 302 1.41 -16.01 -2.81
C GLU A 302 2.29 -16.01 -1.56
N GLU A 303 2.81 -14.84 -1.22
CA GLU A 303 3.64 -14.62 -0.04
C GLU A 303 2.95 -14.98 1.28
N VAL A 304 1.63 -14.80 1.37
CA VAL A 304 0.87 -15.10 2.60
C VAL A 304 0.84 -16.61 2.85
N TRP A 305 0.57 -17.40 1.80
CA TRP A 305 0.49 -18.86 1.96
C TRP A 305 1.87 -19.53 1.96
N TYR A 306 2.90 -18.93 1.36
CA TYR A 306 4.28 -19.35 1.61
C TYR A 306 4.68 -19.13 3.06
N ARG A 307 4.28 -17.99 3.65
CA ARG A 307 4.64 -17.64 5.02
C ARG A 307 4.00 -18.56 6.06
N VAL A 308 2.72 -18.94 5.89
CA VAL A 308 2.09 -19.91 6.82
C VAL A 308 2.80 -21.26 6.79
N ILE A 309 3.21 -21.76 5.61
CA ILE A 309 3.96 -23.01 5.49
C ILE A 309 5.31 -22.90 6.22
N GLN A 310 6.04 -21.80 6.04
CA GLN A 310 7.31 -21.57 6.73
C GLN A 310 7.17 -21.55 8.25
N ILE A 311 6.13 -20.90 8.76
CA ILE A 311 5.87 -20.82 10.21
C ILE A 311 5.53 -22.21 10.76
N VAL A 312 4.67 -22.97 10.08
CA VAL A 312 4.28 -24.32 10.53
C VAL A 312 5.46 -25.30 10.50
N ILE A 313 6.36 -25.22 9.50
CA ILE A 313 7.58 -26.05 9.49
C ILE A 313 8.52 -25.69 10.62
N ASN A 314 8.74 -24.40 10.88
CA ASN A 314 9.70 -23.95 11.89
C ASN A 314 9.21 -24.17 13.34
N ARG A 315 7.96 -24.59 13.55
CA ARG A 315 7.32 -24.71 14.86
C ARG A 315 6.60 -26.04 15.02
N ASP A 316 7.20 -26.93 15.79
CA ASP A 316 6.70 -28.30 15.96
C ASP A 316 5.40 -28.39 16.77
N ASP A 317 5.15 -27.43 17.66
CA ASP A 317 3.97 -27.36 18.52
C ASP A 317 2.66 -27.19 17.76
N VAL A 318 2.68 -26.52 16.60
CA VAL A 318 1.47 -26.25 15.80
C VAL A 318 1.23 -27.23 14.65
N GLN A 319 2.20 -28.09 14.31
CA GLN A 319 2.12 -28.97 13.14
C GLN A 319 0.91 -29.91 13.18
N GLY A 320 0.70 -30.61 14.30
CA GLY A 320 -0.44 -31.53 14.45
C GLY A 320 -1.78 -30.82 14.41
N TYR A 321 -1.87 -29.62 14.99
CA TYR A 321 -3.07 -28.78 14.93
C TYR A 321 -3.36 -28.32 13.50
N ALA A 322 -2.35 -27.77 12.81
CA ALA A 322 -2.46 -27.31 11.44
C ALA A 322 -2.90 -28.44 10.49
N ALA A 323 -2.32 -29.63 10.62
CA ALA A 323 -2.70 -30.80 9.82
C ALA A 323 -4.19 -31.16 10.00
N LYS A 324 -4.68 -31.15 11.24
CA LYS A 324 -6.09 -31.43 11.54
C LYS A 324 -7.02 -30.34 10.98
N THR A 325 -6.75 -29.07 11.27
CA THR A 325 -7.61 -27.95 10.85
C THR A 325 -7.68 -27.85 9.33
N VAL A 326 -6.56 -28.06 8.63
CA VAL A 326 -6.56 -28.04 7.17
C VAL A 326 -7.28 -29.26 6.58
N PHE A 327 -7.13 -30.44 7.18
CA PHE A 327 -7.87 -31.62 6.76
C PHE A 327 -9.38 -31.40 6.87
N GLU A 328 -9.86 -30.83 7.98
CA GLU A 328 -11.27 -30.47 8.17
C GLU A 328 -11.73 -29.39 7.16
N ALA A 329 -10.90 -28.38 6.89
CA ALA A 329 -11.21 -27.34 5.91
C ALA A 329 -11.31 -27.88 4.47
N LEU A 330 -10.49 -28.87 4.11
CA LEU A 330 -10.49 -29.48 2.77
C LEU A 330 -11.71 -30.38 2.51
N GLN A 331 -12.37 -30.89 3.56
CA GLN A 331 -13.60 -31.68 3.42
C GLN A 331 -14.76 -30.86 2.85
N ALA A 332 -14.70 -29.53 2.95
CA ALA A 332 -15.70 -28.66 2.33
C ALA A 332 -15.72 -28.86 0.80
N PRO A 333 -16.90 -29.01 0.17
CA PRO A 333 -16.98 -29.15 -1.28
C PRO A 333 -16.50 -27.88 -1.99
N ALA A 334 -16.82 -26.71 -1.45
CA ALA A 334 -16.34 -25.41 -1.89
C ALA A 334 -15.02 -25.06 -1.17
N CYS A 335 -13.89 -25.38 -1.80
CA CYS A 335 -12.56 -25.01 -1.31
C CYS A 335 -11.84 -24.21 -2.39
N HIS A 336 -11.17 -23.11 -1.98
CA HIS A 336 -10.34 -22.34 -2.88
C HIS A 336 -9.04 -23.09 -3.20
N GLU A 337 -8.48 -22.84 -4.39
CA GLU A 337 -7.25 -23.50 -4.83
C GLU A 337 -6.06 -23.28 -3.88
N ASN A 338 -5.93 -22.08 -3.32
CA ASN A 338 -4.87 -21.77 -2.34
C ASN A 338 -4.99 -22.63 -1.06
N MET A 339 -6.21 -23.03 -0.67
CA MET A 339 -6.40 -23.98 0.43
C MET A 339 -5.88 -25.37 0.07
N VAL A 340 -6.10 -25.81 -1.17
CA VAL A 340 -5.56 -27.09 -1.66
C VAL A 340 -4.03 -27.07 -1.73
N LYS A 341 -3.42 -25.93 -2.09
CA LYS A 341 -1.96 -25.78 -2.05
C LYS A 341 -1.41 -25.92 -0.63
N VAL A 342 -1.93 -25.14 0.31
CA VAL A 342 -1.49 -25.15 1.71
C VAL A 342 -1.74 -26.53 2.33
N GLY A 343 -2.92 -27.10 2.11
CA GLY A 343 -3.27 -28.40 2.68
C GLY A 343 -2.57 -29.58 2.05
N GLY A 344 -2.34 -29.56 0.73
CA GLY A 344 -1.53 -30.57 0.07
C GLY A 344 -0.11 -30.59 0.65
N TYR A 345 0.49 -29.42 0.87
CA TYR A 345 1.83 -29.33 1.43
C TYR A 345 1.87 -29.76 2.92
N ILE A 346 0.98 -29.21 3.76
CA ILE A 346 0.95 -29.52 5.20
C ILE A 346 0.65 -31.00 5.45
N LEU A 347 -0.30 -31.60 4.73
CA LEU A 347 -0.58 -33.03 4.86
C LEU A 347 0.60 -33.87 4.34
N GLY A 348 1.31 -33.42 3.31
CA GLY A 348 2.48 -34.13 2.79
C GLY A 348 3.62 -34.26 3.80
N GLU A 349 3.83 -33.25 4.64
CA GLU A 349 4.85 -33.29 5.71
C GLU A 349 4.32 -33.91 7.01
N PHE A 350 3.14 -33.46 7.46
CA PHE A 350 2.65 -33.70 8.83
C PHE A 350 1.39 -34.58 8.88
N GLY A 351 0.98 -35.17 7.75
CA GLY A 351 -0.19 -36.07 7.67
C GLY A 351 -0.03 -37.36 8.48
N ASN A 352 1.21 -37.74 8.81
CA ASN A 352 1.56 -38.83 9.72
C ASN A 352 1.04 -38.61 11.15
N LEU A 353 1.03 -37.37 11.65
CA LEU A 353 0.59 -37.03 13.00
C LEU A 353 -0.91 -37.26 13.21
N ILE A 354 -1.71 -37.12 12.14
CA ILE A 354 -3.17 -37.28 12.18
C ILE A 354 -3.64 -38.65 11.66
N ALA A 355 -2.74 -39.47 11.12
CA ALA A 355 -3.08 -40.77 10.52
C ALA A 355 -3.57 -41.82 11.54
N GLY A 356 -3.36 -41.57 12.85
CA GLY A 356 -3.82 -42.45 13.92
C GLY A 356 -5.34 -42.42 14.17
N ASP A 357 -6.04 -41.38 13.71
CA ASP A 357 -7.51 -41.32 13.80
C ASP A 357 -8.14 -41.99 12.56
N GLN A 358 -9.15 -42.83 12.79
CA GLN A 358 -9.85 -43.57 11.75
C GLN A 358 -10.55 -42.64 10.75
N ARG A 359 -10.94 -41.43 11.18
CA ARG A 359 -11.54 -40.41 10.30
C ARG A 359 -10.56 -39.77 9.34
N SER A 360 -9.28 -39.69 9.72
CA SER A 360 -8.19 -39.11 8.93
C SER A 360 -7.17 -40.16 8.51
N SER A 361 -7.63 -41.39 8.25
CA SER A 361 -6.75 -42.45 7.75
C SER A 361 -6.01 -42.04 6.46
N PRO A 362 -4.81 -42.57 6.19
CA PRO A 362 -4.01 -42.20 5.02
C PRO A 362 -4.77 -42.33 3.70
N ALA A 363 -5.60 -43.36 3.57
CA ALA A 363 -6.44 -43.57 2.38
C ALA A 363 -7.48 -42.45 2.21
N VAL A 364 -8.11 -41.99 3.30
CA VAL A 364 -9.08 -40.89 3.27
C VAL A 364 -8.39 -39.57 2.93
N GLN A 365 -7.21 -39.30 3.52
CA GLN A 365 -6.42 -38.11 3.18
C GLN A 365 -6.06 -38.08 1.69
N PHE A 366 -5.59 -39.21 1.16
CA PHE A 366 -5.25 -39.33 -0.26
C PHE A 366 -6.48 -39.15 -1.16
N GLN A 367 -7.59 -39.83 -0.87
CA GLN A 367 -8.83 -39.71 -1.64
C GLN A 367 -9.38 -38.27 -1.62
N LEU A 368 -9.29 -37.59 -0.48
CA LEU A 368 -9.72 -36.19 -0.36
C LEU A 368 -8.90 -35.28 -1.28
N LEU A 369 -7.57 -35.36 -1.22
CA LEU A 369 -6.70 -34.57 -2.11
C LEU A 369 -6.90 -34.93 -3.58
N HIS A 370 -7.03 -36.22 -3.89
CA HIS A 370 -7.22 -36.71 -5.25
C HIS A 370 -8.56 -36.28 -5.85
N SER A 371 -9.62 -36.18 -5.05
CA SER A 371 -10.92 -35.64 -5.50
C SER A 371 -10.83 -34.21 -6.04
N LYS A 372 -9.88 -33.42 -5.52
CA LYS A 372 -9.65 -32.02 -5.93
C LYS A 372 -8.59 -31.89 -7.03
N TYR A 373 -7.73 -32.89 -7.20
CA TYR A 373 -6.58 -32.88 -8.12
C TYR A 373 -6.91 -32.44 -9.55
N HIS A 374 -7.96 -33.02 -10.15
CA HIS A 374 -8.33 -32.72 -11.55
C HIS A 374 -8.93 -31.33 -11.75
N LEU A 375 -9.37 -30.66 -10.68
CA LEU A 375 -10.02 -29.35 -10.72
C LEU A 375 -9.03 -28.18 -10.52
N CYS A 376 -7.79 -28.47 -10.11
CA CYS A 376 -6.78 -27.46 -9.79
C CYS A 376 -5.88 -27.11 -10.99
N SER A 377 -5.19 -25.96 -10.90
CA SER A 377 -4.21 -25.54 -11.91
C SER A 377 -3.02 -26.51 -12.02
N PRO A 378 -2.26 -26.49 -13.12
CA PRO A 378 -1.07 -27.33 -13.29
C PRO A 378 -0.05 -27.19 -12.15
N MET A 379 0.17 -25.97 -11.65
CA MET A 379 1.11 -25.72 -10.55
C MET A 379 0.68 -26.41 -9.25
N THR A 380 -0.61 -26.36 -8.93
CA THR A 380 -1.16 -27.05 -7.74
C THR A 380 -1.12 -28.56 -7.91
N ARG A 381 -1.37 -29.07 -9.12
CA ARG A 381 -1.21 -30.50 -9.42
C ARG A 381 0.25 -30.95 -9.23
N ALA A 382 1.23 -30.16 -9.66
CA ALA A 382 2.64 -30.46 -9.46
C ALA A 382 3.01 -30.56 -7.97
N LEU A 383 2.45 -29.66 -7.15
CA LEU A 383 2.58 -29.70 -5.70
C LEU A 383 1.97 -30.97 -5.10
N LEU A 384 0.75 -31.33 -5.52
CA LEU A 384 0.07 -32.53 -5.04
C LEU A 384 0.80 -33.83 -5.44
N LEU A 385 1.46 -33.88 -6.60
CA LEU A 385 2.31 -35.02 -6.97
C LEU A 385 3.47 -35.19 -5.98
N SER A 386 4.07 -34.09 -5.52
CA SER A 386 5.10 -34.13 -4.47
C SER A 386 4.54 -34.58 -3.12
N THR A 387 3.31 -34.21 -2.79
CA THR A 387 2.59 -34.75 -1.62
C THR A 387 2.36 -36.26 -1.75
N TYR A 388 1.97 -36.74 -2.93
CA TYR A 388 1.68 -38.16 -3.14
C TYR A 388 2.93 -39.03 -3.00
N ILE A 389 4.09 -38.59 -3.47
CA ILE A 389 5.32 -39.36 -3.28
C ILE A 389 5.75 -39.39 -1.79
N LYS A 390 5.51 -38.31 -1.04
CA LYS A 390 5.70 -38.32 0.42
C LYS A 390 4.74 -39.29 1.13
N PHE A 391 3.49 -39.37 0.68
CA PHE A 391 2.55 -40.39 1.16
C PHE A 391 3.00 -41.82 0.89
N VAL A 392 3.67 -42.08 -0.23
CA VAL A 392 4.27 -43.40 -0.51
C VAL A 392 5.39 -43.73 0.50
N ASN A 393 6.16 -42.73 0.93
CA ASN A 393 7.19 -42.91 1.97
C ASN A 393 6.56 -43.17 3.34
N LEU A 394 5.63 -42.30 3.76
CA LEU A 394 5.02 -42.32 5.09
C LEU A 394 4.08 -43.52 5.30
N PHE A 395 3.35 -43.92 4.26
CA PHE A 395 2.29 -44.92 4.35
C PHE A 395 2.44 -46.00 3.28
N PRO A 396 3.14 -47.11 3.57
CA PRO A 396 3.33 -48.21 2.63
C PRO A 396 2.00 -48.85 2.14
N GLU A 397 0.93 -48.73 2.92
CA GLU A 397 -0.39 -49.32 2.65
C GLU A 397 -1.09 -48.74 1.42
N ILE A 398 -0.88 -47.45 1.13
CA ILE A 398 -1.52 -46.73 0.01
C ILE A 398 -0.63 -46.64 -1.23
N ARG A 399 0.57 -47.26 -1.19
CA ARG A 399 1.56 -47.20 -2.26
C ARG A 399 1.03 -47.67 -3.61
N SER A 400 0.27 -48.77 -3.65
CA SER A 400 -0.27 -49.31 -4.91
C SER A 400 -1.25 -48.33 -5.57
N GLN A 401 -2.16 -47.74 -4.79
CA GLN A 401 -3.15 -46.77 -5.28
C GLN A 401 -2.47 -45.54 -5.87
N ILE A 402 -1.45 -45.01 -5.18
CA ILE A 402 -0.70 -43.84 -5.65
C ILE A 402 0.10 -44.16 -6.92
N GLN A 403 0.73 -45.34 -6.98
CA GLN A 403 1.44 -45.78 -8.19
C GLN A 403 0.53 -45.88 -9.41
N ASP A 404 -0.70 -46.34 -9.23
CA ASP A 404 -1.67 -46.41 -10.31
C ASP A 404 -2.07 -45.01 -10.80
N VAL A 405 -2.16 -44.02 -9.90
CA VAL A 405 -2.39 -42.61 -10.28
C VAL A 405 -1.22 -42.03 -11.06
N PHE A 406 0.04 -42.31 -10.68
CA PHE A 406 1.20 -41.88 -11.47
C PHE A 406 1.26 -42.56 -12.85
N LYS A 407 0.78 -43.81 -12.96
CA LYS A 407 0.69 -44.57 -14.21
C LYS A 407 -0.41 -44.10 -15.16
N GLN A 408 -1.36 -43.29 -14.70
CA GLN A 408 -2.42 -42.80 -15.57
C GLN A 408 -1.84 -41.97 -16.71
N ASP A 409 -2.36 -42.20 -17.93
CA ASP A 409 -1.94 -41.50 -19.14
C ASP A 409 -2.11 -39.98 -19.03
N SER A 410 -3.06 -39.52 -18.22
CA SER A 410 -3.29 -38.10 -17.91
C SER A 410 -2.07 -37.41 -17.30
N ASN A 411 -1.26 -38.14 -16.54
CA ASN A 411 -0.08 -37.62 -15.85
C ASN A 411 1.21 -37.92 -16.64
N LEU A 412 1.39 -39.16 -17.12
CA LEU A 412 2.59 -39.58 -17.87
C LEU A 412 2.71 -38.94 -19.26
N ARG A 413 1.59 -38.65 -19.91
CA ARG A 413 1.52 -37.97 -21.21
C ARG A 413 0.92 -36.58 -21.10
N SER A 414 1.02 -35.97 -19.91
CA SER A 414 0.62 -34.58 -19.71
C SER A 414 1.39 -33.68 -20.67
N ALA A 415 0.70 -32.66 -21.20
CA ALA A 415 1.33 -31.65 -22.07
C ALA A 415 2.25 -30.69 -21.29
N ASP A 416 2.10 -30.62 -19.96
CA ASP A 416 2.93 -29.80 -19.09
C ASP A 416 4.18 -30.57 -18.65
N ALA A 417 5.35 -30.00 -18.92
CA ALA A 417 6.64 -30.62 -18.67
C ALA A 417 6.89 -30.88 -17.18
N GLU A 418 6.48 -29.97 -16.29
CA GLU A 418 6.66 -30.12 -14.84
C GLU A 418 5.85 -31.30 -14.28
N LEU A 419 4.59 -31.46 -14.73
CA LEU A 419 3.74 -32.58 -14.33
C LEU A 419 4.29 -33.91 -14.85
N GLN A 420 4.70 -33.94 -16.12
CA GLN A 420 5.25 -35.14 -16.74
C GLN A 420 6.56 -35.57 -16.06
N GLN A 421 7.45 -34.62 -15.77
CA GLN A 421 8.72 -34.88 -15.10
C GLN A 421 8.48 -35.46 -13.71
N ARG A 422 7.68 -34.78 -12.87
CA ARG A 422 7.37 -35.24 -11.51
C ARG A 422 6.68 -36.60 -11.51
N ALA A 423 5.68 -36.81 -12.36
CA ALA A 423 4.99 -38.09 -12.43
C ALA A 423 5.92 -39.25 -12.82
N SER A 424 6.81 -39.02 -13.80
CA SER A 424 7.75 -40.03 -14.28
C SER A 424 8.85 -40.34 -13.26
N GLU A 425 9.44 -39.31 -12.66
CA GLU A 425 10.47 -39.44 -11.63
C GLU A 425 9.92 -40.12 -10.37
N TYR A 426 8.77 -39.66 -9.86
CA TYR A 426 8.16 -40.23 -8.66
C TYR A 426 7.69 -41.67 -8.88
N LEU A 427 7.18 -41.99 -10.07
CA LEU A 427 6.86 -43.38 -10.42
C LEU A 427 8.09 -44.26 -10.39
N GLN A 428 9.18 -43.86 -11.06
CA GLN A 428 10.42 -44.65 -11.10
C GLN A 428 11.08 -44.76 -9.73
N LEU A 429 11.11 -43.67 -8.96
CA LEU A 429 11.60 -43.66 -7.58
C LEU A 429 10.81 -44.68 -6.74
N SER A 430 9.48 -44.72 -6.88
CA SER A 430 8.64 -45.66 -6.15
C SER A 430 8.79 -47.13 -6.58
N ILE A 431 9.36 -47.44 -7.75
CA ILE A 431 9.51 -48.82 -8.26
C ILE A 431 10.93 -49.34 -8.02
N ILE A 432 11.94 -48.51 -8.31
CA ILE A 432 13.34 -48.92 -8.38
C ILE A 432 14.08 -48.70 -7.05
N ALA A 433 13.75 -47.64 -6.30
CA ALA A 433 14.49 -47.28 -5.10
C ALA A 433 14.22 -48.27 -3.96
N SER A 434 15.27 -48.57 -3.18
CA SER A 434 15.11 -49.25 -1.89
C SER A 434 14.38 -48.34 -0.89
N THR A 435 13.75 -48.94 0.11
CA THR A 435 13.03 -48.20 1.16
C THR A 435 13.91 -47.18 1.86
N ASP A 436 15.17 -47.52 2.11
CA ASP A 436 16.11 -46.66 2.83
C ASP A 436 16.48 -45.43 1.99
N VAL A 437 16.73 -45.62 0.69
CA VAL A 437 17.03 -44.51 -0.23
C VAL A 437 15.80 -43.62 -0.41
N LEU A 438 14.61 -44.20 -0.51
CA LEU A 438 13.36 -43.45 -0.62
C LEU A 438 13.11 -42.61 0.65
N ALA A 439 13.37 -43.17 1.83
CA ALA A 439 13.26 -42.46 3.10
C ALA A 439 14.30 -41.33 3.24
N THR A 440 15.54 -41.52 2.78
CA THR A 440 16.57 -40.47 2.80
C THR A 440 16.25 -39.32 1.84
N VAL A 441 15.71 -39.62 0.66
CA VAL A 441 15.35 -38.58 -0.34
C VAL A 441 14.13 -37.77 0.12
N LEU A 442 13.23 -38.38 0.88
CA LEU A 442 11.97 -37.80 1.34
C LEU A 442 11.97 -37.59 2.86
N GLU A 443 13.13 -37.29 3.43
CA GLU A 443 13.28 -36.93 4.84
C GLU A 443 12.57 -35.60 5.15
N GLU A 444 12.30 -35.36 6.42
CA GLU A 444 11.65 -34.12 6.88
C GLU A 444 12.43 -32.89 6.39
N MET A 445 11.69 -31.94 5.83
CA MET A 445 12.30 -30.74 5.26
C MET A 445 12.99 -29.92 6.37
N PRO A 446 14.23 -29.46 6.15
CA PRO A 446 14.92 -28.63 7.13
C PRO A 446 14.19 -27.30 7.31
N ALA A 447 14.30 -26.75 8.52
CA ALA A 447 13.71 -25.47 8.88
C ALA A 447 14.16 -24.34 7.93
N PHE A 448 13.23 -23.46 7.59
CA PHE A 448 13.53 -22.32 6.73
C PHE A 448 14.37 -21.27 7.48
N PRO A 449 15.36 -20.65 6.82
CA PRO A 449 16.09 -19.54 7.41
C PRO A 449 15.16 -18.36 7.64
N GLU A 450 15.37 -17.63 8.73
CA GLU A 450 14.62 -16.41 9.03
C GLU A 450 14.92 -15.35 7.95
N ARG A 451 13.96 -15.09 7.07
CA ARG A 451 13.98 -14.00 6.10
C ARG A 451 13.08 -12.86 6.59
N GLU A 452 13.43 -11.62 6.23
CA GLU A 452 12.54 -10.48 6.40
C GLU A 452 11.19 -10.75 5.69
N SER A 453 10.07 -10.41 6.35
CA SER A 453 8.72 -10.72 5.86
C SER A 453 8.48 -10.05 4.50
N SER A 454 8.47 -10.85 3.42
CA SER A 454 8.20 -10.40 2.04
C SER A 454 6.87 -9.64 1.94
N ILE A 455 5.91 -10.02 2.80
CA ILE A 455 4.57 -9.43 2.92
C ILE A 455 4.62 -7.91 3.20
N LEU A 456 5.56 -7.46 4.05
CA LEU A 456 5.73 -6.02 4.35
C LEU A 456 6.35 -5.27 3.16
N ALA A 457 7.23 -5.93 2.39
CA ALA A 457 7.81 -5.34 1.19
C ALA A 457 6.75 -5.15 0.09
N VAL A 458 5.78 -6.07 -0.04
CA VAL A 458 4.65 -5.92 -0.96
C VAL A 458 3.71 -4.79 -0.54
N LEU A 459 3.42 -4.62 0.75
CA LEU A 459 2.61 -3.48 1.21
C LEU A 459 3.30 -2.14 0.91
N LYS A 460 4.62 -2.05 1.13
CA LYS A 460 5.41 -0.85 0.78
C LYS A 460 5.41 -0.57 -0.72
N LYS A 461 5.49 -1.61 -1.56
CA LYS A 461 5.44 -1.48 -3.03
C LYS A 461 4.05 -1.07 -3.54
N LYS A 462 2.98 -1.47 -2.84
CA LYS A 462 1.58 -1.13 -3.17
C LYS A 462 1.10 0.24 -2.68
N LYS A 463 1.87 0.98 -1.88
CA LYS A 463 1.61 2.40 -1.57
C LYS A 463 2.44 3.32 -2.49
N PRO A 464 2.07 3.57 -3.76
CA PRO A 464 2.70 4.62 -4.56
C PRO A 464 2.14 5.96 -4.10
N GLY A 465 2.80 6.66 -3.18
CA GLY A 465 2.33 8.01 -2.83
C GLY A 465 2.87 8.69 -1.58
N ARG A 466 3.72 8.06 -0.78
CA ARG A 466 4.42 8.75 0.32
C ARG A 466 5.92 8.60 0.10
N VAL A 467 6.53 9.68 -0.34
CA VAL A 467 7.99 9.81 -0.43
C VAL A 467 8.58 9.37 0.92
N PRO A 468 9.47 8.36 0.96
CA PRO A 468 10.25 8.11 2.16
C PRO A 468 11.17 9.31 2.38
N GLU A 469 10.96 9.99 3.49
CA GLU A 469 11.85 11.02 4.00
C GLU A 469 13.14 10.34 4.46
N ASN A 470 14.25 10.75 3.82
CA ASN A 470 15.65 10.59 4.25
C ASN A 470 16.12 9.20 4.73
N GLU A 471 16.56 8.37 3.79
CA GLU A 471 17.79 7.58 3.99
C GLU A 471 18.87 8.14 3.06
N ILE A 472 19.78 8.92 3.64
CA ILE A 472 21.03 9.33 3.01
C ILE A 472 21.84 8.04 2.79
N ARG A 473 21.73 7.45 1.59
CA ARG A 473 22.70 6.47 1.11
C ARG A 473 24.01 7.21 0.85
N GLU A 474 24.98 7.05 1.75
CA GLU A 474 26.38 7.34 1.47
C GLU A 474 26.81 6.59 0.20
N SER A 475 26.98 7.34 -0.87
CA SER A 475 27.51 6.84 -2.13
C SER A 475 29.03 6.72 -2.01
N LYS A 476 29.53 5.52 -1.72
CA LYS A 476 30.94 5.19 -1.99
C LYS A 476 31.13 5.07 -3.50
N SER A 477 31.66 6.12 -4.11
CA SER A 477 32.17 6.09 -5.48
C SER A 477 33.41 5.19 -5.58
N PRO A 478 33.61 4.41 -6.66
CA PRO A 478 34.83 3.66 -6.87
C PRO A 478 35.95 4.59 -7.39
N ALA A 479 37.13 4.47 -6.77
CA ALA A 479 38.32 5.25 -7.10
C ALA A 479 38.84 4.96 -8.53
N PRO A 480 39.37 5.97 -9.26
CA PRO A 480 40.04 5.75 -10.53
C PRO A 480 41.53 5.43 -10.31
N ASN A 481 41.95 4.23 -10.75
CA ASN A 481 43.37 3.89 -10.86
C ASN A 481 44.01 4.69 -12.00
N THR A 482 44.90 5.62 -11.67
CA THR A 482 45.81 6.29 -12.61
C THR A 482 47.20 5.70 -12.43
N ASN A 483 47.60 4.81 -13.33
CA ASN A 483 49.01 4.43 -13.50
C ASN A 483 49.57 5.14 -14.72
N HIS A 484 50.60 5.95 -14.46
CA HIS A 484 51.41 6.66 -15.43
C HIS A 484 52.09 5.72 -16.44
N HIS A 485 52.01 6.07 -17.72
CA HIS A 485 52.96 5.64 -18.75
C HIS A 485 53.96 6.77 -19.01
N ALA A 486 55.25 6.46 -18.99
CA ALA A 486 56.32 7.23 -19.61
C ALA A 486 56.98 6.37 -20.71
N GLU A 487 57.27 7.04 -21.83
CA GLU A 487 57.90 6.68 -23.12
C GLU A 487 59.20 5.84 -23.00
N ALA A 488 59.75 5.05 -23.94
CA ALA A 488 59.66 4.74 -25.39
C ALA A 488 60.55 3.47 -25.65
N PRO A 489 61.00 3.05 -26.86
CA PRO A 489 60.47 3.12 -28.24
C PRO A 489 60.39 1.76 -29.00
N VAL A 490 59.56 1.77 -30.04
CA VAL A 490 59.57 1.11 -31.38
C VAL A 490 60.65 0.06 -31.76
N ALA A 491 60.21 -1.11 -32.26
CA ALA A 491 60.80 -1.83 -33.42
C ALA A 491 59.90 -2.99 -33.97
N ILE A 492 59.34 -2.78 -35.17
CA ILE A 492 59.26 -3.65 -36.38
C ILE A 492 59.09 -5.18 -36.24
N SER A 493 58.01 -5.74 -36.84
CA SER A 493 57.98 -6.81 -37.88
C SER A 493 56.67 -7.64 -37.81
N VAL A 494 55.70 -7.48 -38.72
CA VAL A 494 55.52 -8.20 -40.02
C VAL A 494 54.86 -9.59 -39.90
N ALA A 495 53.67 -9.70 -40.52
CA ALA A 495 53.05 -10.88 -41.16
C ALA A 495 52.63 -12.05 -40.24
N ASN A 496 51.62 -12.88 -40.52
CA ASN A 496 50.71 -13.05 -41.65
C ASN A 496 49.62 -14.07 -41.24
N VAL A 497 48.45 -13.97 -41.90
CA VAL A 497 47.66 -15.09 -42.47
C VAL A 497 46.75 -15.94 -41.55
N ASN A 498 45.45 -15.81 -41.87
CA ASN A 498 44.37 -16.81 -42.10
C ASN A 498 44.16 -17.94 -41.05
N ASN A 499 42.95 -18.38 -40.72
CA ASN A 499 41.82 -18.63 -41.60
C ASN A 499 40.54 -18.93 -40.77
N SER A 500 39.44 -18.31 -41.17
CA SER A 500 38.10 -18.91 -41.37
C SER A 500 37.51 -19.94 -40.38
N SER A 501 36.39 -19.56 -39.74
CA SER A 501 35.11 -20.29 -39.85
C SER A 501 33.93 -19.40 -39.44
N ALA A 502 33.02 -19.17 -40.40
CA ALA A 502 31.70 -18.55 -40.28
C ALA A 502 30.89 -19.15 -39.11
N ASP A 503 30.28 -18.32 -38.26
CA ASP A 503 28.98 -17.66 -38.42
C ASP A 503 27.79 -18.65 -38.48
N LEU A 504 27.03 -18.71 -37.38
CA LEU A 504 25.71 -19.32 -37.34
C LEU A 504 24.88 -18.63 -36.24
N LEU A 505 23.95 -17.79 -36.70
CA LEU A 505 22.81 -17.18 -35.97
C LEU A 505 23.04 -15.81 -35.31
N GLY A 506 23.09 -14.78 -36.17
CA GLY A 506 22.80 -13.41 -35.79
C GLY A 506 21.30 -13.17 -35.54
N LEU A 507 20.98 -12.64 -34.37
CA LEU A 507 19.74 -11.89 -34.13
C LEU A 507 19.98 -10.89 -32.98
N SER A 508 20.52 -9.72 -33.31
CA SER A 508 20.40 -8.53 -32.47
C SER A 508 19.95 -7.35 -33.34
N THR A 509 18.80 -6.81 -32.94
CA THR A 509 18.07 -5.70 -33.52
C THR A 509 18.85 -4.37 -33.37
N PRO A 510 18.75 -3.45 -34.35
CA PRO A 510 19.44 -2.16 -34.29
C PRO A 510 18.67 -1.12 -33.47
N PRO A 511 19.36 -0.14 -32.85
CA PRO A 511 18.71 0.99 -32.19
C PRO A 511 18.27 2.06 -33.20
N SER A 512 17.16 2.72 -32.84
CA SER A 512 16.46 3.78 -33.56
C SER A 512 17.28 5.08 -33.65
N SER A 513 17.29 5.68 -34.85
CA SER A 513 17.62 7.09 -35.05
C SER A 513 16.68 7.73 -36.08
N GLN A 514 16.40 9.01 -35.85
CA GLN A 514 15.34 9.88 -36.40
C GLN A 514 15.30 9.97 -37.94
N PRO A 515 14.14 10.30 -38.57
CA PRO A 515 14.12 10.78 -39.94
C PRO A 515 13.89 12.29 -40.04
N THR A 516 14.82 12.99 -40.69
CA THR A 516 14.62 14.30 -41.32
C THR A 516 14.39 14.12 -42.83
N SER A 517 13.27 14.67 -43.30
CA SER A 517 12.98 15.27 -44.62
C SER A 517 13.72 14.83 -45.91
N ASN A 518 12.88 14.49 -46.89
CA ASN A 518 12.83 14.98 -48.29
C ASN A 518 13.27 14.06 -49.46
N THR A 519 12.27 13.91 -50.35
CA THR A 519 12.28 13.90 -51.83
C THR A 519 12.79 12.69 -52.60
N GLY A 520 11.94 12.14 -53.50
CA GLY A 520 12.38 11.33 -54.64
C GLY A 520 11.32 10.38 -55.21
N VAL A 521 10.65 10.80 -56.27
CA VAL A 521 9.62 10.11 -57.08
C VAL A 521 10.19 8.91 -57.87
N LEU A 522 9.40 7.83 -58.07
CA LEU A 522 9.25 7.09 -59.34
C LEU A 522 8.02 6.14 -59.32
N LEU A 523 7.12 6.36 -60.29
CA LEU A 523 5.95 5.58 -60.74
C LEU A 523 6.36 4.14 -61.17
N ASP A 524 5.63 3.07 -60.80
CA ASP A 524 4.43 2.46 -61.43
C ASP A 524 4.76 1.25 -62.32
N VAL A 525 3.79 0.35 -62.50
CA VAL A 525 3.62 -0.71 -63.54
C VAL A 525 3.39 -2.15 -62.99
N LEU A 526 2.17 -2.64 -63.28
CA LEU A 526 1.57 -4.00 -63.18
C LEU A 526 0.70 -4.25 -61.92
N GLY A 527 -0.63 -4.15 -61.94
CA GLY A 527 -1.58 -4.25 -63.05
C GLY A 527 -2.08 -5.69 -63.23
N ASP A 528 -3.17 -6.01 -62.54
CA ASP A 528 -4.33 -6.78 -63.01
C ASP A 528 -4.12 -8.07 -63.83
N ILE A 529 -4.21 -9.22 -63.16
CA ILE A 529 -4.81 -10.44 -63.74
C ILE A 529 -5.65 -11.09 -62.64
N TYR A 530 -6.94 -10.75 -62.58
CA TYR A 530 -8.06 -11.70 -62.44
C TYR A 530 -9.35 -10.89 -62.57
N ASN A 531 -9.71 -10.68 -63.83
CA ASN A 531 -10.88 -9.95 -64.27
C ASN A 531 -12.10 -10.90 -64.36
N MET A 532 -13.22 -10.43 -63.82
CA MET A 532 -14.58 -10.50 -64.39
C MET A 532 -15.40 -11.83 -64.29
N PRO A 533 -16.74 -11.81 -64.51
CA PRO A 533 -17.76 -10.89 -63.92
C PRO A 533 -19.18 -11.52 -63.76
N ASN A 534 -20.11 -10.78 -63.13
CA ASN A 534 -21.41 -10.38 -63.69
C ASN A 534 -22.17 -9.52 -62.63
N LYS A 535 -22.52 -8.23 -62.86
CA LYS A 535 -23.67 -7.68 -63.62
C LYS A 535 -25.01 -8.27 -63.13
N VAL A 536 -26.09 -7.56 -62.76
CA VAL A 536 -26.69 -6.25 -63.07
C VAL A 536 -27.68 -5.96 -61.91
N GLY A 537 -27.85 -4.73 -61.41
CA GLY A 537 -28.98 -3.90 -61.84
C GLY A 537 -29.45 -2.93 -60.76
N ALA A 538 -29.61 -1.68 -61.18
CA ALA A 538 -30.16 -0.56 -60.42
C ALA A 538 -31.66 -0.75 -60.12
N THR A 539 -32.17 -0.08 -59.06
CA THR A 539 -33.08 1.08 -59.17
C THR A 539 -33.57 1.56 -57.80
N ASN A 540 -33.43 2.89 -57.59
CA ASN A 540 -34.34 3.86 -56.96
C ASN A 540 -35.09 3.54 -55.65
N GLY A 541 -35.02 4.49 -54.70
CA GLY A 541 -36.13 4.71 -53.75
C GLY A 541 -35.83 5.43 -52.45
N ALA A 542 -35.91 6.76 -52.48
CA ALA A 542 -36.47 7.67 -51.47
C ALA A 542 -36.11 7.59 -49.96
N GLN A 543 -35.78 8.77 -49.45
CA GLN A 543 -35.84 9.20 -48.05
C GLN A 543 -37.16 8.82 -47.36
N ASN A 544 -37.08 8.41 -46.08
CA ASN A 544 -37.88 9.02 -45.01
C ASN A 544 -37.33 8.66 -43.61
N THR A 545 -37.11 9.73 -42.84
CA THR A 545 -37.45 9.90 -41.43
C THR A 545 -38.07 8.70 -40.69
N TYR A 546 -37.51 8.34 -39.54
CA TYR A 546 -38.20 8.49 -38.24
C TYR A 546 -37.28 8.07 -37.08
N ASN A 547 -37.09 9.00 -36.15
CA ASN A 547 -36.67 8.74 -34.78
C ASN A 547 -37.91 8.32 -33.98
N PRO A 548 -37.81 7.36 -33.04
CA PRO A 548 -38.35 7.71 -31.72
C PRO A 548 -37.59 7.10 -30.54
N LYS A 549 -37.33 8.02 -29.59
CA LYS A 549 -37.22 7.89 -28.13
C LYS A 549 -36.04 7.13 -27.54
#